data_AF-A0A8K0UNX5-F1
#
_entry.id   AF-A0A8K0UNX5-F1
#
_cell.length_a   1.000
_cell.length_b   1.000
_cell.length_c   1.000
_cell.angle_alpha   90.00
_cell.angle_beta   90.00
_cell.angle_gamma   90.00
#
_symmetry.space_group_name_H-M   'P 1'
#
loop_
_entity.id
_entity.type
_entity.pdbx_description
1 polymer ?
#
loop_
_entity_poly.entity_id
_entity_poly.type
_entity_poly.pdbx_seq_one_letter_code
_entity_poly.pdbx_strand_id
1 'polypeptide(L)'
;MTQSGPPSSTPTTNSSAVNPSPTPTPFNYGSAPIRGVNLGGWFVLEPWITPSIFQNTNNSGIIDEYSMGQILGHDVMLDILTPHWETWITEDDFKDIAAAGLNHVRIPLGYWSVPLTSSDTNYNTSVSPYVPGAWPYFLQALSWAKSNNLHVIVDLHGAPGSQNGFDNSGQRTGNPTWGNDAATVGRTLDVLKFVAGKAGGMIDVLELLNEPTAYRAGIPDVLRKFWRDGYNVVRQAAGDDIKVMIGDGFLGVENWSNFLTYPSAQGVFMDFHSYQIFNYNQIELSRPDHIKYSCQVLDELRSFEQSNIFTIIGEWSSAITDCAKWLNGRGVGARWDGTWQPGLQTFGSCDGYTGSMDDFSDDYKTFLRQYFESQVEIGEGIQGWVYWTWKAENADDWSYQKGLEGGWIPQDPTDRQYPNLCD
;
A
#
# COMPACT_ATOMS: atom_id res chain seq x y z
N MET A 1 -54.27 -60.76 -2.44
CA MET A 1 -53.52 -59.77 -3.22
C MET A 1 -53.34 -58.54 -2.36
N THR A 2 -52.14 -58.34 -1.81
CA THR A 2 -51.68 -57.05 -1.29
C THR A 2 -50.18 -57.19 -1.08
N GLN A 3 -49.40 -56.75 -2.07
CA GLN A 3 -47.94 -56.66 -1.95
C GLN A 3 -47.57 -55.49 -1.05
N SER A 4 -46.64 -55.75 -0.15
CA SER A 4 -45.92 -54.84 0.72
C SER A 4 -44.92 -53.99 -0.08
N GLY A 5 -45.06 -52.66 -0.04
CA GLY A 5 -44.01 -51.73 -0.45
C GLY A 5 -43.08 -51.38 0.72
N PRO A 6 -41.76 -51.22 0.50
CA PRO A 6 -40.83 -50.83 1.55
C PRO A 6 -40.92 -49.33 1.88
N PRO A 7 -40.58 -48.90 3.11
CA PRO A 7 -40.62 -47.50 3.49
C PRO A 7 -39.42 -46.73 2.90
N SER A 8 -39.72 -45.54 2.39
CA SER A 8 -38.76 -44.53 1.93
C SER A 8 -37.88 -44.04 3.09
N SER A 9 -36.56 -44.20 2.96
CA SER A 9 -35.57 -43.62 3.87
C SER A 9 -35.17 -42.21 3.39
N THR A 10 -35.55 -41.19 4.15
CA THR A 10 -35.08 -39.82 3.95
C THR A 10 -33.61 -39.72 4.38
N PRO A 11 -32.70 -39.12 3.58
CA PRO A 11 -31.33 -38.90 4.01
C PRO A 11 -31.29 -37.74 5.00
N THR A 12 -30.82 -38.00 6.22
CA THR A 12 -30.43 -36.97 7.18
C THR A 12 -29.18 -36.26 6.68
N THR A 13 -29.32 -35.02 6.22
CA THR A 13 -28.19 -34.13 5.97
C THR A 13 -27.54 -33.77 7.31
N ASN A 14 -26.36 -34.32 7.58
CA ASN A 14 -25.47 -33.80 8.61
C ASN A 14 -25.10 -32.37 8.25
N SER A 15 -25.66 -31.39 8.97
CA SER A 15 -25.12 -30.04 8.97
C SER A 15 -23.78 -30.09 9.69
N SER A 16 -22.69 -30.13 8.94
CA SER A 16 -21.37 -29.79 9.46
C SER A 16 -21.46 -28.37 10.02
N ALA A 17 -21.39 -28.24 11.34
CA ALA A 17 -21.28 -26.95 12.00
C ALA A 17 -20.06 -26.22 11.41
N VAL A 18 -20.32 -25.09 10.76
CA VAL A 18 -19.26 -24.16 10.37
C VAL A 18 -18.66 -23.66 11.67
N ASN A 19 -17.46 -24.14 12.02
CA ASN A 19 -16.70 -23.53 13.10
C ASN A 19 -16.55 -22.04 12.74
N PRO A 20 -16.93 -21.10 13.62
CA PRO A 20 -16.69 -19.70 13.36
C PRO A 20 -15.18 -19.52 13.17
N SER A 21 -14.78 -18.93 12.04
CA SER A 21 -13.38 -18.57 11.80
C SER A 21 -12.88 -17.77 13.01
N PRO A 22 -11.69 -18.09 13.55
CA PRO A 22 -11.17 -17.41 14.73
C PRO A 22 -11.16 -15.90 14.48
N THR A 23 -11.63 -15.13 15.47
CA THR A 23 -11.45 -13.68 15.48
C THR A 23 -9.97 -13.40 15.73
N PRO A 24 -9.32 -12.51 14.96
CA PRO A 24 -7.95 -12.10 15.23
C PRO A 24 -7.81 -11.63 16.66
N THR A 25 -6.67 -11.93 17.27
CA THR A 25 -6.33 -11.38 18.58
C THR A 25 -6.27 -9.86 18.45
N PRO A 26 -6.97 -9.07 19.28
CA PRO A 26 -6.93 -7.63 19.17
C PRO A 26 -5.48 -7.09 19.24
N PHE A 27 -5.12 -6.20 18.31
CA PHE A 27 -3.81 -5.56 18.33
C PHE A 27 -3.76 -4.39 19.31
N ASN A 28 -2.67 -4.28 20.06
CA ASN A 28 -2.50 -3.24 21.08
C ASN A 28 -1.73 -2.02 20.52
N TYR A 29 -2.39 -1.25 19.66
CA TYR A 29 -1.87 0.02 19.15
C TYR A 29 -1.43 0.95 20.29
N GLY A 30 -0.31 1.66 20.11
CA GLY A 30 0.32 2.47 21.14
C GLY A 30 1.36 1.73 21.98
N SER A 31 1.49 0.40 21.85
CA SER A 31 2.41 -0.39 22.69
C SER A 31 3.10 -1.56 21.98
N ALA A 32 2.49 -2.09 20.92
CA ALA A 32 3.10 -3.11 20.06
C ALA A 32 3.42 -2.49 18.69
N PRO A 33 4.61 -2.76 18.12
CA PRO A 33 4.96 -2.24 16.81
C PRO A 33 4.20 -2.98 15.71
N ILE A 34 3.66 -2.20 14.79
CA ILE A 34 3.15 -2.68 13.51
C ILE A 34 4.33 -3.18 12.68
N ARG A 35 4.22 -4.40 12.16
CA ARG A 35 5.18 -5.03 11.26
C ARG A 35 4.40 -5.59 10.10
N GLY A 36 4.42 -4.88 8.99
CA GLY A 36 3.61 -5.24 7.85
C GLY A 36 4.31 -5.17 6.51
N VAL A 37 3.57 -5.60 5.50
CA VAL A 37 3.92 -5.46 4.09
C VAL A 37 2.74 -4.88 3.33
N ASN A 38 3.04 -4.10 2.30
CA ASN A 38 2.06 -3.64 1.33
C ASN A 38 1.75 -4.76 0.33
N LEU A 39 0.49 -4.88 -0.09
CA LEU A 39 0.05 -5.77 -1.17
C LEU A 39 -0.03 -4.98 -2.48
N GLY A 40 1.08 -4.33 -2.84
CA GLY A 40 1.20 -3.46 -4.02
C GLY A 40 1.02 -4.21 -5.34
N GLY A 41 0.64 -3.46 -6.38
CA GLY A 41 0.39 -4.02 -7.73
C GLY A 41 -0.86 -4.88 -7.87
N TRP A 42 -1.68 -5.07 -6.82
CA TRP A 42 -2.84 -5.98 -6.87
C TRP A 42 -4.13 -5.31 -7.36
N PHE A 43 -4.70 -4.39 -6.57
CA PHE A 43 -5.94 -3.68 -6.92
C PHE A 43 -5.70 -2.29 -7.52
N VAL A 44 -4.43 -1.92 -7.65
CA VAL A 44 -3.95 -0.81 -8.50
C VAL A 44 -2.71 -1.33 -9.21
N LEU A 45 -2.73 -1.31 -10.54
CA LEU A 45 -1.60 -1.77 -11.34
C LEU A 45 -0.47 -0.75 -11.36
N GLU A 46 0.74 -1.20 -11.04
CA GLU A 46 1.96 -0.42 -11.16
C GLU A 46 2.90 -1.07 -12.18
N PRO A 47 3.31 -0.34 -13.24
CA PRO A 47 4.13 -0.92 -14.31
C PRO A 47 5.43 -1.56 -13.84
N TRP A 48 6.00 -1.10 -12.75
CA TRP A 48 7.27 -1.60 -12.24
C TRP A 48 7.13 -2.85 -11.36
N ILE A 49 5.97 -3.03 -10.70
CA ILE A 49 5.68 -4.21 -9.88
C ILE A 49 5.29 -5.39 -10.77
N THR A 50 4.40 -5.16 -11.74
CA THR A 50 3.88 -6.18 -12.68
C THR A 50 4.16 -5.80 -14.14
N PRO A 51 5.44 -5.63 -14.55
CA PRO A 51 5.79 -5.22 -15.91
C PRO A 51 5.26 -6.15 -17.00
N SER A 52 5.05 -7.45 -16.72
CA SER A 52 4.55 -8.42 -17.68
C SER A 52 3.18 -8.02 -18.25
N ILE A 53 2.24 -7.56 -17.40
CA ILE A 53 0.91 -7.08 -17.81
C ILE A 53 1.05 -5.98 -18.85
N PHE A 54 1.92 -5.02 -18.61
CA PHE A 54 2.15 -3.88 -19.47
C PHE A 54 2.91 -4.26 -20.75
N GLN A 55 3.90 -5.14 -20.66
CA GLN A 55 4.66 -5.61 -21.83
C GLN A 55 3.80 -6.41 -22.80
N ASN A 56 2.93 -7.28 -22.27
CA ASN A 56 2.08 -8.17 -23.07
C ASN A 56 1.03 -7.42 -23.90
N THR A 57 0.73 -6.15 -23.57
CA THR A 57 -0.12 -5.31 -24.42
C THR A 57 0.53 -4.93 -25.74
N ASN A 58 1.87 -5.06 -25.86
CA ASN A 58 2.66 -4.61 -27.01
C ASN A 58 2.37 -3.15 -27.42
N ASN A 59 1.96 -2.32 -26.47
CA ASN A 59 1.62 -0.92 -26.71
C ASN A 59 2.30 -0.04 -25.66
N SER A 60 3.21 0.83 -26.09
CA SER A 60 3.94 1.75 -25.20
C SER A 60 3.09 2.93 -24.72
N GLY A 61 1.90 3.15 -25.31
CA GLY A 61 0.96 4.19 -24.87
C GLY A 61 0.16 3.82 -23.61
N ILE A 62 0.21 2.55 -23.18
CA ILE A 62 -0.43 2.09 -21.93
C ILE A 62 0.57 2.29 -20.79
N ILE A 63 0.52 3.42 -20.11
CA ILE A 63 1.53 3.85 -19.13
C ILE A 63 1.10 3.67 -17.67
N ASP A 64 -0.18 3.38 -17.46
CA ASP A 64 -0.87 3.22 -16.17
C ASP A 64 -2.18 2.45 -16.41
N GLU A 65 -2.93 2.16 -15.34
CA GLU A 65 -4.22 1.46 -15.41
C GLU A 65 -5.29 2.27 -16.16
N TYR A 66 -5.27 3.61 -16.03
CA TYR A 66 -6.21 4.50 -16.71
C TYR A 66 -6.08 4.42 -18.25
N SER A 67 -4.87 4.60 -18.78
CA SER A 67 -4.57 4.51 -20.21
C SER A 67 -4.79 3.10 -20.75
N MET A 68 -4.58 2.07 -19.93
CA MET A 68 -4.95 0.69 -20.28
C MET A 68 -6.43 0.57 -20.59
N GLY A 69 -7.29 1.09 -19.70
CA GLY A 69 -8.74 1.10 -19.91
C GLY A 69 -9.17 1.93 -21.12
N GLN A 70 -8.50 3.05 -21.41
CA GLN A 70 -8.80 3.88 -22.58
C GLN A 70 -8.48 3.16 -23.90
N ILE A 71 -7.39 2.39 -23.92
CA ILE A 71 -6.82 1.84 -25.15
C ILE A 71 -7.38 0.45 -25.45
N LEU A 72 -7.47 -0.42 -24.43
CA LEU A 72 -7.89 -1.81 -24.61
C LEU A 72 -9.42 -1.96 -24.60
N GLY A 73 -10.13 -1.06 -23.92
CA GLY A 73 -11.55 -1.18 -23.66
C GLY A 73 -11.87 -2.21 -22.57
N HIS A 74 -13.13 -2.22 -22.14
CA HIS A 74 -13.59 -2.93 -20.95
C HIS A 74 -13.30 -4.44 -20.98
N ASP A 75 -13.73 -5.15 -22.02
CA ASP A 75 -13.70 -6.62 -22.03
C ASP A 75 -12.26 -7.16 -22.05
N VAL A 76 -11.38 -6.56 -22.86
CA VAL A 76 -9.96 -6.94 -22.93
C VAL A 76 -9.26 -6.66 -21.60
N MET A 77 -9.55 -5.52 -20.97
CA MET A 77 -8.97 -5.19 -19.67
C MET A 77 -9.51 -6.13 -18.57
N LEU A 78 -10.79 -6.52 -18.61
CA LEU A 78 -11.35 -7.49 -17.67
C LEU A 78 -10.71 -8.89 -17.82
N ASP A 79 -10.43 -9.33 -19.05
CA ASP A 79 -9.73 -10.59 -19.35
C ASP A 79 -8.27 -10.59 -18.84
N ILE A 80 -7.64 -9.42 -18.73
CA ILE A 80 -6.31 -9.26 -18.15
C ILE A 80 -6.38 -9.19 -16.61
N LEU A 81 -7.31 -8.41 -16.07
CA LEU A 81 -7.41 -8.13 -14.64
C LEU A 81 -7.96 -9.30 -13.83
N THR A 82 -8.89 -10.09 -14.37
CA THR A 82 -9.51 -11.19 -13.62
C THR A 82 -8.47 -12.24 -13.19
N PRO A 83 -7.64 -12.80 -14.10
CA PRO A 83 -6.59 -13.72 -13.70
C PRO A 83 -5.55 -13.07 -12.78
N HIS A 84 -5.24 -11.78 -12.99
CA HIS A 84 -4.34 -11.04 -12.11
C HIS A 84 -4.86 -10.96 -10.68
N TRP A 85 -6.13 -10.58 -10.49
CA TRP A 85 -6.74 -10.55 -9.16
C TRP A 85 -6.80 -11.92 -8.49
N GLU A 86 -7.01 -12.98 -9.28
CA GLU A 86 -7.07 -14.37 -8.80
C GLU A 86 -5.72 -14.97 -8.40
N THR A 87 -4.62 -14.50 -8.99
CA THR A 87 -3.31 -15.20 -8.91
C THR A 87 -2.17 -14.34 -8.38
N TRP A 88 -2.29 -13.01 -8.42
CA TRP A 88 -1.22 -12.14 -7.92
C TRP A 88 -1.06 -12.28 -6.41
N ILE A 89 -2.12 -12.16 -5.61
CA ILE A 89 -2.08 -12.47 -4.18
C ILE A 89 -3.13 -13.53 -3.87
N THR A 90 -2.72 -14.53 -3.11
CA THR A 90 -3.53 -15.69 -2.74
C THR A 90 -3.53 -15.89 -1.23
N GLU A 91 -4.33 -16.83 -0.72
CA GLU A 91 -4.31 -17.18 0.71
C GLU A 91 -2.93 -17.67 1.18
N ASP A 92 -2.16 -18.30 0.30
CA ASP A 92 -0.82 -18.79 0.65
C ASP A 92 0.14 -17.63 0.93
N ASP A 93 0.01 -16.50 0.22
CA ASP A 93 0.76 -15.28 0.54
C ASP A 93 0.43 -14.78 1.96
N PHE A 94 -0.84 -14.83 2.40
CA PHE A 94 -1.21 -14.45 3.77
C PHE A 94 -0.64 -15.41 4.82
N LYS A 95 -0.55 -16.70 4.53
CA LYS A 95 0.11 -17.68 5.41
C LYS A 95 1.60 -17.39 5.52
N ASP A 96 2.25 -17.09 4.40
CA ASP A 96 3.68 -16.80 4.35
C ASP A 96 4.02 -15.48 5.06
N ILE A 97 3.19 -14.44 4.88
CA ILE A 97 3.29 -13.17 5.61
C ILE A 97 3.21 -13.42 7.13
N ALA A 98 2.22 -14.18 7.60
CA ALA A 98 2.10 -14.51 9.02
C ALA A 98 3.28 -15.38 9.51
N ALA A 99 3.75 -16.33 8.69
CA ALA A 99 4.91 -17.17 9.01
C ALA A 99 6.24 -16.38 9.05
N ALA A 100 6.32 -15.24 8.36
CA ALA A 100 7.40 -14.26 8.46
C ALA A 100 7.32 -13.37 9.72
N GLY A 101 6.45 -13.69 10.68
CA GLY A 101 6.32 -12.95 11.93
C GLY A 101 5.69 -11.56 11.78
N LEU A 102 5.13 -11.26 10.59
CA LEU A 102 4.40 -10.03 10.33
C LEU A 102 3.00 -10.11 10.95
N ASN A 103 2.47 -8.94 11.33
CA ASN A 103 1.19 -8.83 12.01
C ASN A 103 0.17 -7.96 11.26
N HIS A 104 0.59 -7.24 10.21
CA HIS A 104 -0.27 -6.39 9.39
C HIS A 104 -0.06 -6.59 7.89
N VAL A 105 -1.10 -6.31 7.11
CA VAL A 105 -1.00 -6.03 5.68
C VAL A 105 -1.62 -4.66 5.38
N ARG A 106 -1.02 -3.90 4.46
CA ARG A 106 -1.61 -2.69 3.86
C ARG A 106 -2.09 -3.01 2.45
N ILE A 107 -3.35 -2.70 2.15
CA ILE A 107 -4.02 -3.06 0.90
C ILE A 107 -4.38 -1.78 0.14
N PRO A 108 -3.55 -1.40 -0.85
CA PRO A 108 -3.88 -0.34 -1.81
C PRO A 108 -5.15 -0.67 -2.59
N LEU A 109 -6.12 0.24 -2.59
CA LEU A 109 -7.40 0.09 -3.27
C LEU A 109 -7.73 1.35 -4.08
N GLY A 110 -7.83 1.22 -5.40
CA GLY A 110 -8.30 2.31 -6.26
C GLY A 110 -9.80 2.58 -6.09
N TYR A 111 -10.22 3.85 -6.16
CA TYR A 111 -11.65 4.20 -6.02
C TYR A 111 -12.56 3.48 -7.01
N TRP A 112 -12.03 3.08 -8.18
CA TRP A 112 -12.76 2.38 -9.23
C TRP A 112 -13.15 0.95 -8.86
N SER A 113 -12.51 0.38 -7.84
CA SER A 113 -12.82 -0.94 -7.29
C SER A 113 -14.01 -0.92 -6.33
N VAL A 114 -14.47 0.26 -5.89
CA VAL A 114 -15.56 0.39 -4.91
C VAL A 114 -16.90 0.52 -5.63
N PRO A 115 -17.85 -0.42 -5.44
CA PRO A 115 -19.07 -0.52 -6.24
C PRO A 115 -20.17 0.43 -5.75
N LEU A 116 -19.87 1.73 -5.74
CA LEU A 116 -20.82 2.79 -5.40
C LEU A 116 -21.96 2.87 -6.41
N THR A 117 -23.19 2.92 -5.91
CA THR A 117 -24.40 3.15 -6.70
C THR A 117 -24.91 4.57 -6.52
N SER A 118 -25.92 4.97 -7.30
CA SER A 118 -26.54 6.31 -7.16
C SER A 118 -27.23 6.54 -5.82
N SER A 119 -27.47 5.50 -5.00
CA SER A 119 -27.98 5.68 -3.64
C SER A 119 -26.88 6.03 -2.63
N ASP A 120 -25.62 5.79 -2.97
CA ASP A 120 -24.48 5.97 -2.05
C ASP A 120 -23.83 7.35 -2.20
N THR A 121 -24.19 8.11 -3.23
CA THR A 121 -23.45 9.31 -3.66
C THR A 121 -24.34 10.28 -4.44
N ASN A 122 -24.06 11.59 -4.30
CA ASN A 122 -24.67 12.63 -5.14
C ASN A 122 -23.80 12.99 -6.35
N TYR A 123 -22.66 12.34 -6.51
CA TYR A 123 -21.71 12.56 -7.60
C TYR A 123 -21.85 11.47 -8.67
N ASN A 124 -21.16 11.65 -9.79
CA ASN A 124 -21.12 10.65 -10.85
C ASN A 124 -20.58 9.30 -10.33
N THR A 125 -21.23 8.21 -10.73
CA THR A 125 -20.82 6.83 -10.39
C THR A 125 -19.89 6.17 -11.40
N SER A 126 -19.71 6.78 -12.58
CA SER A 126 -18.83 6.21 -13.60
C SER A 126 -17.38 6.18 -13.12
N VAL A 127 -16.77 5.02 -13.31
CA VAL A 127 -15.35 4.76 -13.09
C VAL A 127 -14.58 4.63 -14.41
N SER A 128 -15.23 4.92 -15.55
CA SER A 128 -14.56 4.88 -16.85
C SER A 128 -13.33 5.79 -16.86
N PRO A 129 -12.19 5.36 -17.43
CA PRO A 129 -11.99 4.16 -18.26
C PRO A 129 -11.62 2.88 -17.50
N TYR A 130 -11.56 2.91 -16.17
CA TYR A 130 -11.25 1.72 -15.36
C TYR A 130 -12.32 0.63 -15.50
N VAL A 131 -11.93 -0.61 -15.22
CA VAL A 131 -12.81 -1.78 -15.17
C VAL A 131 -13.10 -2.15 -13.70
N PRO A 132 -14.36 -2.04 -13.25
CA PRO A 132 -14.72 -2.49 -11.91
C PRO A 132 -14.75 -4.02 -11.86
N GLY A 133 -14.50 -4.61 -10.69
CA GLY A 133 -14.52 -6.07 -10.52
C GLY A 133 -13.69 -6.58 -9.36
N ALA A 134 -12.76 -5.77 -8.84
CA ALA A 134 -11.87 -6.15 -7.75
C ALA A 134 -12.55 -6.32 -6.37
N TRP A 135 -13.74 -5.74 -6.15
CA TRP A 135 -14.38 -5.73 -4.82
C TRP A 135 -14.56 -7.11 -4.16
N PRO A 136 -14.98 -8.19 -4.86
CA PRO A 136 -15.07 -9.52 -4.26
C PRO A 136 -13.69 -10.07 -3.83
N TYR A 137 -12.63 -9.81 -4.60
CA TYR A 137 -11.26 -10.20 -4.26
C TYR A 137 -10.73 -9.43 -3.07
N PHE A 138 -11.08 -8.14 -2.97
CA PHE A 138 -10.79 -7.34 -1.77
C PHE A 138 -11.46 -7.93 -0.52
N LEU A 139 -12.75 -8.29 -0.57
CA LEU A 139 -13.43 -8.94 0.56
C LEU A 139 -12.84 -10.32 0.90
N GLN A 140 -12.36 -11.04 -0.11
CA GLN A 140 -11.65 -12.30 0.07
C GLN A 140 -10.30 -12.09 0.79
N ALA A 141 -9.54 -11.07 0.42
CA ALA A 141 -8.30 -10.67 1.10
C ALA A 141 -8.53 -10.38 2.59
N LEU A 142 -9.59 -9.62 2.92
CA LEU A 142 -9.96 -9.36 4.33
C LEU A 142 -10.27 -10.65 5.10
N SER A 143 -10.89 -11.63 4.42
CA SER A 143 -11.18 -12.95 5.02
C SER A 143 -9.92 -13.79 5.22
N TRP A 144 -8.96 -13.72 4.30
CA TRP A 144 -7.66 -14.38 4.43
C TRP A 144 -6.81 -13.76 5.54
N ALA A 145 -6.78 -12.42 5.64
CA ALA A 145 -6.12 -11.71 6.74
C ALA A 145 -6.66 -12.19 8.10
N LYS A 146 -7.99 -12.19 8.23
CA LYS A 146 -8.67 -12.68 9.44
C LYS A 146 -8.29 -14.12 9.79
N SER A 147 -8.28 -15.01 8.79
CA SER A 147 -8.00 -16.44 8.99
C SER A 147 -6.55 -16.72 9.38
N ASN A 148 -5.63 -15.81 9.07
CA ASN A 148 -4.21 -15.89 9.38
C ASN A 148 -3.79 -14.97 10.55
N ASN A 149 -4.76 -14.41 11.31
CA ASN A 149 -4.50 -13.51 12.43
C ASN A 149 -3.63 -12.28 12.03
N LEU A 150 -3.89 -11.75 10.82
CA LEU A 150 -3.29 -10.52 10.32
C LEU A 150 -4.30 -9.38 10.43
N HIS A 151 -3.82 -8.22 10.84
CA HIS A 151 -4.56 -6.97 10.87
C HIS A 151 -4.48 -6.25 9.53
N VAL A 152 -5.50 -5.47 9.18
CA VAL A 152 -5.61 -4.84 7.87
C VAL A 152 -5.62 -3.32 7.96
N ILE A 153 -4.69 -2.72 7.23
CA ILE A 153 -4.75 -1.32 6.80
C ILE A 153 -5.33 -1.31 5.39
N VAL A 154 -6.50 -0.70 5.19
CA VAL A 154 -7.03 -0.45 3.85
C VAL A 154 -6.67 0.96 3.45
N ASP A 155 -6.06 1.11 2.29
CA ASP A 155 -5.62 2.39 1.78
C ASP A 155 -6.37 2.76 0.50
N LEU A 156 -7.01 3.94 0.50
CA LEU A 156 -7.55 4.51 -0.73
C LEU A 156 -6.40 5.08 -1.57
N HIS A 157 -5.82 4.21 -2.40
CA HIS A 157 -4.55 4.48 -3.07
C HIS A 157 -4.69 5.40 -4.30
N GLY A 158 -5.88 5.46 -4.89
CA GLY A 158 -6.16 6.32 -6.05
C GLY A 158 -7.52 6.98 -5.93
N ALA A 159 -7.55 8.31 -6.11
CA ALA A 159 -8.78 9.10 -6.11
C ALA A 159 -9.16 9.60 -7.53
N PRO A 160 -10.45 9.94 -7.77
CA PRO A 160 -10.88 10.50 -9.05
C PRO A 160 -10.07 11.74 -9.44
N GLY A 161 -9.52 11.74 -10.65
CA GLY A 161 -8.68 12.83 -11.17
C GLY A 161 -7.23 12.83 -10.71
N SER A 162 -6.80 11.80 -9.96
CA SER A 162 -5.48 11.66 -9.34
C SER A 162 -5.13 12.75 -8.32
N GLN A 163 -4.62 12.33 -7.17
CA GLN A 163 -4.17 13.21 -6.09
C GLN A 163 -2.68 13.61 -6.19
N ASN A 164 -1.91 12.92 -7.04
CA ASN A 164 -0.46 13.09 -7.16
C ASN A 164 0.06 13.20 -8.59
N GLY A 165 -0.64 12.60 -9.56
CA GLY A 165 -0.22 12.49 -10.95
C GLY A 165 0.75 11.34 -11.22
N PHE A 166 0.95 10.45 -10.26
CA PHE A 166 1.76 9.24 -10.38
C PHE A 166 0.94 8.11 -11.00
N ASP A 167 1.62 7.11 -11.58
CA ASP A 167 0.94 5.91 -12.10
C ASP A 167 0.32 5.07 -10.98
N ASN A 168 0.92 5.07 -9.78
CA ASN A 168 0.38 4.40 -8.59
C ASN A 168 -1.00 4.92 -8.15
N SER A 169 -1.44 6.13 -8.55
CA SER A 169 -2.81 6.57 -8.29
C SER A 169 -3.82 6.04 -9.33
N GLY A 170 -3.37 5.22 -10.27
CA GLY A 170 -4.10 4.74 -11.44
C GLY A 170 -3.98 5.62 -12.68
N GLN A 171 -3.59 6.90 -12.54
CA GLN A 171 -3.57 7.87 -13.64
C GLN A 171 -2.34 8.79 -13.54
N ARG A 172 -1.30 8.46 -14.29
CA ARG A 172 -0.12 9.30 -14.47
C ARG A 172 -0.46 10.52 -15.30
N THR A 173 -0.39 11.70 -14.70
CA THR A 173 -0.74 12.96 -15.35
C THR A 173 0.09 14.12 -14.83
N GLY A 174 0.45 15.05 -15.72
CA GLY A 174 1.10 16.31 -15.32
C GLY A 174 0.16 17.29 -14.60
N ASN A 175 -1.16 17.07 -14.70
CA ASN A 175 -2.17 17.96 -14.16
C ASN A 175 -3.24 17.18 -13.34
N PRO A 176 -2.88 16.67 -12.15
CA PRO A 176 -3.85 16.03 -11.26
C PRO A 176 -4.95 17.03 -10.84
N THR A 177 -6.21 16.60 -10.91
CA THR A 177 -7.38 17.47 -10.68
C THR A 177 -8.12 17.18 -9.39
N TRP A 178 -7.80 16.11 -8.65
CA TRP A 178 -8.56 15.67 -7.47
C TRP A 178 -8.87 16.80 -6.48
N GLY A 179 -7.85 17.52 -6.02
CA GLY A 179 -8.03 18.58 -5.02
C GLY A 179 -8.48 19.92 -5.60
N ASN A 180 -8.58 20.04 -6.93
CA ASN A 180 -9.01 21.26 -7.62
C ASN A 180 -10.50 21.23 -7.98
N ASP A 181 -11.17 20.08 -7.83
CA ASP A 181 -12.59 19.90 -8.11
C ASP A 181 -13.32 19.38 -6.85
N ALA A 182 -14.32 20.13 -6.39
CA ALA A 182 -15.11 19.74 -5.22
C ALA A 182 -15.88 18.43 -5.45
N ALA A 183 -16.20 18.08 -6.70
CA ALA A 183 -16.87 16.84 -7.03
C ALA A 183 -15.96 15.62 -6.84
N THR A 184 -14.68 15.71 -7.22
CA THR A 184 -13.71 14.61 -7.02
C THR A 184 -13.40 14.42 -5.53
N VAL A 185 -13.24 15.50 -4.76
CA VAL A 185 -13.07 15.42 -3.30
C VAL A 185 -14.30 14.80 -2.64
N GLY A 186 -15.50 15.29 -2.97
CA GLY A 186 -16.74 14.76 -2.40
C GLY A 186 -17.00 13.30 -2.75
N ARG A 187 -16.69 12.90 -3.99
CA ARG A 187 -16.75 11.50 -4.43
C ARG A 187 -15.78 10.62 -3.63
N THR A 188 -14.59 11.12 -3.32
CA THR A 188 -13.59 10.40 -2.51
C THR A 188 -14.11 10.17 -1.08
N LEU A 189 -14.79 11.15 -0.47
CA LEU A 189 -15.43 10.99 0.83
C LEU A 189 -16.55 9.93 0.81
N ASP A 190 -17.36 9.88 -0.25
CA ASP A 190 -18.41 8.85 -0.41
C ASP A 190 -17.81 7.44 -0.53
N VAL A 191 -16.67 7.30 -1.21
CA VAL A 191 -15.92 6.04 -1.30
C VAL A 191 -15.48 5.58 0.08
N LEU A 192 -14.83 6.46 0.86
CA LEU A 192 -14.39 6.15 2.23
C LEU A 192 -15.54 5.75 3.14
N LYS A 193 -16.66 6.48 3.08
CA LYS A 193 -17.88 6.18 3.82
C LYS A 193 -18.42 4.79 3.48
N PHE A 194 -18.42 4.43 2.19
CA PHE A 194 -18.88 3.12 1.74
C PHE A 194 -17.96 2.00 2.22
N VAL A 195 -16.64 2.14 2.07
CA VAL A 195 -15.67 1.15 2.55
C VAL A 195 -15.82 0.93 4.06
N ALA A 196 -15.83 2.01 4.84
CA ALA A 196 -16.03 1.93 6.29
C ALA A 196 -17.37 1.27 6.65
N GLY A 197 -18.47 1.64 6.00
CA GLY A 197 -19.80 1.09 6.31
C GLY A 197 -20.03 -0.35 5.84
N LYS A 198 -19.35 -0.80 4.78
CA LYS A 198 -19.55 -2.14 4.18
C LYS A 198 -18.54 -3.18 4.63
N ALA A 199 -17.30 -2.77 4.86
CA ALA A 199 -16.19 -3.67 5.19
C ALA A 199 -15.57 -3.38 6.57
N GLY A 200 -16.04 -2.35 7.28
CA GLY A 200 -15.44 -1.86 8.51
C GLY A 200 -15.21 -2.88 9.62
N GLY A 201 -16.09 -3.89 9.75
CA GLY A 201 -15.93 -4.96 10.73
C GLY A 201 -14.76 -5.92 10.46
N MET A 202 -14.03 -5.74 9.36
CA MET A 202 -12.84 -6.51 8.98
C MET A 202 -11.62 -5.62 8.71
N ILE A 203 -11.70 -4.33 9.02
CA ILE A 203 -10.64 -3.34 8.76
C ILE A 203 -10.20 -2.77 10.12
N ASP A 204 -8.91 -2.86 10.41
CA ASP A 204 -8.37 -2.27 11.65
C ASP A 204 -8.09 -0.78 11.46
N VAL A 205 -7.52 -0.40 10.30
CA VAL A 205 -7.18 0.99 9.96
C VAL A 205 -7.64 1.31 8.54
N LEU A 206 -8.29 2.46 8.36
CA LEU A 206 -8.64 2.99 7.03
C LEU A 206 -7.82 4.26 6.77
N GLU A 207 -6.89 4.18 5.84
CA GLU A 207 -6.14 5.31 5.32
C GLU A 207 -6.98 6.06 4.30
N LEU A 208 -7.09 7.38 4.53
CA LEU A 208 -8.06 8.20 3.84
C LEU A 208 -7.68 8.46 2.38
N LEU A 209 -6.39 8.62 2.08
CA LEU A 209 -5.88 8.83 0.72
C LEU A 209 -4.35 8.74 0.68
N ASN A 210 -3.82 7.88 -0.17
CA ASN A 210 -2.38 7.75 -0.37
C ASN A 210 -1.76 9.01 -1.01
N GLU A 211 -0.64 9.49 -0.47
CA GLU A 211 0.29 10.43 -1.12
C GLU A 211 -0.34 11.64 -1.87
N PRO A 212 -1.29 12.41 -1.31
CA PRO A 212 -1.76 13.62 -1.97
C PRO A 212 -0.62 14.65 -2.09
N THR A 213 -0.38 15.20 -3.29
CA THR A 213 0.71 16.16 -3.54
C THR A 213 0.39 17.57 -3.00
N ALA A 214 0.39 17.72 -1.68
CA ALA A 214 -0.06 18.95 -1.02
C ALA A 214 0.87 20.14 -1.28
N TYR A 215 2.11 19.94 -1.70
CA TYR A 215 3.00 21.04 -2.13
C TYR A 215 2.47 21.81 -3.36
N ARG A 216 1.45 21.32 -4.07
CA ARG A 216 0.80 22.03 -5.17
C ARG A 216 -0.11 23.15 -4.63
N ALA A 217 -0.12 24.30 -5.33
CA ALA A 217 -0.87 25.47 -4.91
C ALA A 217 -2.37 25.17 -4.69
N GLY A 218 -2.92 25.64 -3.57
CA GLY A 218 -4.34 25.46 -3.20
C GLY A 218 -4.70 24.11 -2.58
N ILE A 219 -3.84 23.09 -2.73
CA ILE A 219 -4.10 21.74 -2.20
C ILE A 219 -3.97 21.63 -0.67
N PRO A 220 -3.05 22.33 0.06
CA PRO A 220 -2.92 22.17 1.50
C PRO A 220 -4.21 22.40 2.29
N ASP A 221 -4.96 23.46 1.95
CA ASP A 221 -6.21 23.80 2.65
C ASP A 221 -7.33 22.80 2.32
N VAL A 222 -7.38 22.35 1.07
CA VAL A 222 -8.30 21.28 0.63
C VAL A 222 -7.99 19.99 1.37
N LEU A 223 -6.72 19.64 1.50
CA LEU A 223 -6.27 18.42 2.17
C LEU A 223 -6.59 18.45 3.67
N ARG A 224 -6.29 19.55 4.36
CA ARG A 224 -6.66 19.73 5.78
C ARG A 224 -8.16 19.59 6.00
N LYS A 225 -8.97 20.14 5.11
CA LYS A 225 -10.43 19.97 5.16
C LYS A 225 -10.83 18.52 4.90
N PHE A 226 -10.25 17.89 3.88
CA PHE A 226 -10.52 16.51 3.50
C PHE A 226 -10.17 15.53 4.62
N TRP A 227 -9.04 15.66 5.31
CA TRP A 227 -8.71 14.81 6.47
C TRP A 227 -9.75 14.89 7.58
N ARG A 228 -10.21 16.10 7.93
CA ARG A 228 -11.23 16.27 8.96
C ARG A 228 -12.58 15.70 8.52
N ASP A 229 -12.96 15.92 7.27
CA ASP A 229 -14.22 15.40 6.73
C ASP A 229 -14.17 13.87 6.59
N GLY A 230 -13.04 13.33 6.14
CA GLY A 230 -12.74 11.90 6.04
C GLY A 230 -12.82 11.20 7.39
N TYR A 231 -12.15 11.75 8.42
CA TYR A 231 -12.29 11.28 9.80
C TYR A 231 -13.76 11.22 10.23
N ASN A 232 -14.52 12.29 9.99
CA ASN A 232 -15.93 12.36 10.36
C ASN A 232 -16.79 11.33 9.62
N VAL A 233 -16.60 11.12 8.31
CA VAL A 233 -17.41 10.14 7.56
C VAL A 233 -17.10 8.70 8.00
N VAL A 234 -15.84 8.39 8.32
CA VAL A 234 -15.47 7.07 8.85
C VAL A 234 -16.10 6.86 10.23
N ARG A 235 -15.99 7.84 11.13
CA ARG A 235 -16.62 7.77 12.47
C ARG A 235 -18.14 7.62 12.38
N GLN A 236 -18.80 8.31 11.45
CA GLN A 236 -20.25 8.17 11.23
C GLN A 236 -20.64 6.79 10.69
N ALA A 237 -19.79 6.19 9.84
CA ALA A 237 -20.09 4.92 9.19
C ALA A 237 -19.78 3.70 10.07
N ALA A 238 -18.71 3.77 10.88
CA ALA A 238 -18.16 2.62 11.60
C ALA A 238 -17.80 2.88 13.07
N GLY A 239 -18.09 4.08 13.61
CA GLY A 239 -17.77 4.40 15.00
C GLY A 239 -16.26 4.44 15.29
N ASP A 240 -15.89 4.00 16.49
CA ASP A 240 -14.50 4.01 16.98
C ASP A 240 -13.75 2.69 16.74
N ASP A 241 -14.42 1.68 16.16
CA ASP A 241 -13.83 0.34 15.95
C ASP A 241 -12.63 0.39 14.98
N ILE A 242 -12.75 1.22 13.93
CA ILE A 242 -11.72 1.44 12.90
C ILE A 242 -10.85 2.65 13.27
N LYS A 243 -9.52 2.54 13.17
CA LYS A 243 -8.64 3.73 13.24
C LYS A 243 -8.57 4.45 11.89
N VAL A 244 -8.36 5.76 11.92
CA VAL A 244 -8.25 6.58 10.70
C VAL A 244 -6.79 6.92 10.47
N MET A 245 -6.27 6.73 9.27
CA MET A 245 -4.90 7.10 8.91
C MET A 245 -4.90 8.24 7.88
N ILE A 246 -4.02 9.21 8.06
CA ILE A 246 -3.80 10.34 7.16
C ILE A 246 -2.33 10.40 6.76
N GLY A 247 -2.04 10.74 5.51
CA GLY A 247 -0.67 10.99 5.08
C GLY A 247 -0.22 12.43 5.37
N ASP A 248 1.09 12.63 5.41
CA ASP A 248 1.71 13.95 5.61
C ASP A 248 1.53 14.92 4.41
N GLY A 249 1.10 14.39 3.26
CA GLY A 249 0.92 15.14 2.01
C GLY A 249 2.23 15.65 1.39
N PHE A 250 3.37 15.04 1.72
CA PHE A 250 4.73 15.49 1.40
C PHE A 250 5.07 16.87 1.95
N LEU A 251 4.45 17.27 3.07
CA LEU A 251 4.75 18.52 3.76
C LEU A 251 5.65 18.31 4.98
N GLY A 252 5.89 17.07 5.41
CA GLY A 252 6.48 16.77 6.71
C GLY A 252 5.42 16.69 7.81
N VAL A 253 5.68 15.86 8.82
CA VAL A 253 4.72 15.55 9.89
C VAL A 253 4.38 16.77 10.75
N GLU A 254 5.33 17.69 10.92
CA GLU A 254 5.20 18.90 11.73
C GLU A 254 4.08 19.84 11.25
N ASN A 255 3.74 19.80 9.96
CA ASN A 255 2.63 20.54 9.36
C ASN A 255 1.25 20.11 9.87
N TRP A 256 1.20 19.00 10.60
CA TRP A 256 0.00 18.39 11.18
C TRP A 256 0.01 18.42 12.72
N SER A 257 0.89 19.23 13.33
CA SER A 257 0.91 19.42 14.77
C SER A 257 -0.43 19.94 15.30
N ASN A 258 -0.95 19.34 16.37
CA ASN A 258 -2.26 19.63 16.97
C ASN A 258 -3.46 19.42 16.03
N PHE A 259 -3.30 18.64 14.97
CA PHE A 259 -4.37 18.30 14.03
C PHE A 259 -4.95 16.92 14.35
N LEU A 260 -6.28 16.83 14.49
CA LEU A 260 -7.01 15.59 14.83
C LEU A 260 -6.48 14.89 16.11
N THR A 261 -6.15 15.68 17.14
CA THR A 261 -5.72 15.20 18.46
C THR A 261 -6.89 15.06 19.46
N TYR A 262 -6.65 14.31 20.53
CA TYR A 262 -7.57 14.16 21.66
C TYR A 262 -7.78 15.51 22.39
N PRO A 263 -8.99 15.83 22.90
CA PRO A 263 -10.22 15.01 22.91
C PRO A 263 -11.10 15.12 21.67
N SER A 264 -10.73 15.94 20.69
CA SER A 264 -11.57 16.21 19.52
C SER A 264 -11.57 15.05 18.51
N ALA A 265 -10.51 14.26 18.48
CA ALA A 265 -10.40 13.04 17.70
C ALA A 265 -9.57 11.98 18.45
N GLN A 266 -9.75 10.72 18.09
CA GLN A 266 -9.03 9.58 18.68
C GLN A 266 -8.81 8.49 17.63
N GLY A 267 -7.83 7.61 17.87
CA GLY A 267 -7.50 6.52 16.97
C GLY A 267 -7.10 7.03 15.58
N VAL A 268 -6.21 8.03 15.55
CA VAL A 268 -5.70 8.65 14.32
C VAL A 268 -4.23 8.30 14.15
N PHE A 269 -3.85 7.90 12.94
CA PHE A 269 -2.48 7.65 12.51
C PHE A 269 -2.02 8.71 11.51
N MET A 270 -0.77 9.13 11.64
CA MET A 270 0.02 9.77 10.60
C MET A 270 0.79 8.67 9.85
N ASP A 271 0.62 8.62 8.54
CA ASP A 271 1.44 7.83 7.64
C ASP A 271 2.57 8.69 7.07
N PHE A 272 3.79 8.19 7.19
CA PHE A 272 5.00 8.78 6.63
C PHE A 272 5.66 7.79 5.68
N HIS A 273 5.97 8.22 4.46
CA HIS A 273 6.66 7.40 3.47
C HIS A 273 8.14 7.78 3.42
N SER A 274 9.03 6.78 3.52
CA SER A 274 10.47 6.99 3.57
C SER A 274 11.19 6.32 2.41
N TYR A 275 11.71 7.14 1.49
CA TYR A 275 12.56 6.71 0.39
C TYR A 275 13.71 7.70 0.19
N GLN A 276 14.85 7.20 -0.30
CA GLN A 276 16.06 7.99 -0.51
C GLN A 276 16.58 7.94 -1.95
N ILE A 277 15.69 7.72 -2.92
CA ILE A 277 16.08 7.43 -4.31
C ILE A 277 15.42 8.35 -5.35
N PHE A 278 14.40 9.13 -4.96
CA PHE A 278 13.59 9.89 -5.92
C PHE A 278 14.10 11.31 -6.18
N ASN A 279 15.26 11.69 -5.64
CA ASN A 279 15.96 12.92 -5.97
C ASN A 279 17.48 12.73 -5.94
N TYR A 280 18.20 13.64 -6.61
CA TYR A 280 19.66 13.56 -6.77
C TYR A 280 20.43 13.70 -5.45
N ASN A 281 19.93 14.47 -4.49
CA ASN A 281 20.62 14.71 -3.21
C ASN A 281 20.63 13.47 -2.31
N GLN A 282 19.63 12.60 -2.43
CA GLN A 282 19.53 11.39 -1.63
C GLN A 282 20.08 10.17 -2.38
N ILE A 283 19.83 10.05 -3.69
CA ILE A 283 20.31 8.89 -4.46
C ILE A 283 21.85 8.89 -4.61
N GLU A 284 22.50 10.05 -4.42
CA GLU A 284 23.97 10.15 -4.45
C GLU A 284 24.67 9.69 -3.16
N LEU A 285 23.90 9.44 -2.10
CA LEU A 285 24.45 9.11 -0.80
C LEU A 285 25.27 7.82 -0.88
N SER A 286 26.37 7.80 -0.12
CA SER A 286 27.09 6.56 0.09
C SER A 286 26.23 5.59 0.93
N ARG A 287 26.51 4.29 0.84
CA ARG A 287 25.83 3.27 1.65
C ARG A 287 25.79 3.62 3.16
N PRO A 288 26.92 4.00 3.81
CA PRO A 288 26.89 4.48 5.20
C PRO A 288 26.03 5.75 5.40
N ASP A 289 26.04 6.67 4.44
CA ASP A 289 25.28 7.91 4.55
C ASP A 289 23.77 7.68 4.41
N HIS A 290 23.31 6.67 3.65
CA HIS A 290 21.91 6.25 3.63
C HIS A 290 21.41 5.78 5.01
N ILE A 291 22.21 4.96 5.70
CA ILE A 291 21.90 4.51 7.07
C ILE A 291 21.83 5.73 7.99
N LYS A 292 22.86 6.57 7.97
CA LYS A 292 22.92 7.79 8.79
C LYS A 292 21.74 8.72 8.53
N TYR A 293 21.37 8.94 7.27
CA TYR A 293 20.25 9.78 6.89
C TYR A 293 18.92 9.23 7.45
N SER A 294 18.70 7.92 7.34
CA SER A 294 17.49 7.28 7.89
C SER A 294 17.37 7.56 9.39
N CYS A 295 18.45 7.35 10.14
CA CYS A 295 18.46 7.52 11.59
C CYS A 295 18.15 8.97 12.03
N GLN A 296 18.42 9.97 11.20
CA GLN A 296 18.11 11.38 11.51
C GLN A 296 16.60 11.69 11.48
N VAL A 297 15.82 10.93 10.71
CA VAL A 297 14.37 11.13 10.61
C VAL A 297 13.66 10.68 11.88
N LEU A 298 14.27 9.76 12.66
CA LEU A 298 13.67 9.17 13.85
C LEU A 298 13.31 10.20 14.93
N ASP A 299 14.17 11.17 15.19
CA ASP A 299 13.95 12.17 16.24
C ASP A 299 12.73 13.05 15.92
N GLU A 300 12.54 13.40 14.64
CA GLU A 300 11.40 14.16 14.17
C GLU A 300 10.10 13.38 14.37
N LEU A 301 10.06 12.13 13.88
CA LEU A 301 8.87 11.28 13.98
C LEU A 301 8.50 10.97 15.43
N ARG A 302 9.48 10.64 16.29
CA ARG A 302 9.26 10.41 17.72
C ARG A 302 8.72 11.64 18.42
N SER A 303 9.32 12.81 18.16
CA SER A 303 8.89 14.08 18.75
C SER A 303 7.45 14.41 18.36
N PHE A 304 7.11 14.22 17.08
CA PHE A 304 5.75 14.41 16.59
C PHE A 304 4.78 13.45 17.26
N GLU A 305 5.04 12.14 17.24
CA GLU A 305 4.14 11.13 17.79
C GLU A 305 3.83 11.36 19.27
N GLN A 306 4.86 11.60 20.09
CA GLN A 306 4.73 11.79 21.53
C GLN A 306 3.79 12.94 21.92
N SER A 307 3.66 13.94 21.06
CA SER A 307 2.87 15.15 21.31
C SER A 307 1.58 15.23 20.50
N ASN A 308 1.33 14.31 19.57
CA ASN A 308 0.24 14.42 18.59
C ASN A 308 -0.58 13.13 18.46
N ILE A 309 -0.36 12.39 17.38
CA ILE A 309 -1.14 11.22 16.96
C ILE A 309 -0.17 10.07 16.68
N PHE A 310 -0.69 8.84 16.67
CA PHE A 310 0.11 7.66 16.31
C PHE A 310 0.83 7.90 14.97
N THR A 311 2.06 7.45 14.82
CA THR A 311 2.86 7.68 13.60
C THR A 311 3.53 6.40 13.18
N ILE A 312 3.39 6.04 11.91
CA ILE A 312 3.92 4.82 11.30
C ILE A 312 4.69 5.18 10.03
N ILE A 313 5.68 4.35 9.66
CA ILE A 313 6.23 4.36 8.30
C ILE A 313 5.42 3.39 7.43
N GLY A 314 4.38 3.85 6.74
CA GLY A 314 3.49 3.01 5.94
C GLY A 314 4.08 2.56 4.60
N GLU A 315 5.16 3.20 4.16
CA GLU A 315 5.93 2.78 3.01
C GLU A 315 7.43 3.09 3.13
N TRP A 316 8.25 2.09 2.80
CA TRP A 316 9.70 2.16 2.66
C TRP A 316 10.22 0.89 1.97
N SER A 317 11.45 0.89 1.48
CA SER A 317 12.07 -0.31 0.90
C SER A 317 13.57 -0.39 1.18
N SER A 318 14.19 -1.50 0.76
CA SER A 318 15.65 -1.68 0.87
C SER A 318 16.43 -1.08 -0.30
N ALA A 319 15.74 -0.57 -1.32
CA ALA A 319 16.37 -0.05 -2.53
C ALA A 319 17.09 1.29 -2.27
N ILE A 320 18.33 1.38 -2.75
CA ILE A 320 19.15 2.62 -2.73
C ILE A 320 19.41 3.19 -4.13
N THR A 321 18.77 2.62 -5.13
CA THR A 321 18.78 3.13 -6.51
C THR A 321 17.35 3.16 -7.03
N ASP A 322 17.09 3.95 -8.06
CA ASP A 322 15.83 3.96 -8.79
C ASP A 322 15.88 3.10 -10.06
N CYS A 323 16.68 2.03 -10.03
CA CYS A 323 16.97 1.18 -11.18
C CYS A 323 15.86 0.22 -11.58
N ALA A 324 14.95 -0.12 -10.67
CA ALA A 324 13.86 -1.05 -10.95
C ALA A 324 13.12 -0.60 -12.20
N LYS A 325 12.92 -1.52 -13.14
CA LYS A 325 12.39 -1.19 -14.47
C LYS A 325 11.04 -0.50 -14.34
N TRP A 326 10.95 0.71 -14.88
CA TRP A 326 9.75 1.54 -14.86
C TRP A 326 9.31 2.05 -13.49
N LEU A 327 10.20 2.02 -12.47
CA LEU A 327 9.92 2.59 -11.16
C LEU A 327 9.57 4.09 -11.24
N ASN A 328 10.25 4.83 -12.12
CA ASN A 328 9.93 6.23 -12.41
C ASN A 328 8.77 6.40 -13.42
N GLY A 329 8.05 5.31 -13.71
CA GLY A 329 6.97 5.21 -14.67
C GLY A 329 7.33 4.47 -15.95
N ARG A 330 6.33 3.85 -16.59
CA ARG A 330 6.55 3.13 -17.86
C ARG A 330 7.16 4.04 -18.93
N GLY A 331 8.23 3.56 -19.54
CA GLY A 331 9.00 4.27 -20.57
C GLY A 331 9.95 5.35 -20.03
N VAL A 332 10.09 5.46 -18.70
CA VAL A 332 11.00 6.40 -18.04
C VAL A 332 12.17 5.62 -17.45
N GLY A 333 13.39 6.14 -17.64
CA GLY A 333 14.64 5.54 -17.13
C GLY A 333 14.93 5.86 -15.65
N ALA A 334 16.15 5.56 -15.22
CA ALA A 334 16.63 5.76 -13.85
C ALA A 334 17.55 6.98 -13.73
N ARG A 335 17.53 7.65 -12.57
CA ARG A 335 18.50 8.71 -12.24
C ARG A 335 19.88 8.08 -12.05
N TRP A 336 19.93 6.90 -11.42
CA TRP A 336 21.17 6.19 -11.10
C TRP A 336 22.12 6.02 -12.30
N ASP A 337 21.59 5.56 -13.43
CA ASP A 337 22.34 5.29 -14.66
C ASP A 337 22.27 6.42 -15.72
N GLY A 338 21.64 7.55 -15.36
CA GLY A 338 21.49 8.70 -16.24
C GLY A 338 20.49 8.51 -17.39
N THR A 339 19.68 7.46 -17.39
CA THR A 339 18.66 7.23 -18.44
C THR A 339 17.35 7.98 -18.20
N TRP A 340 17.15 8.57 -17.02
CA TRP A 340 15.96 9.36 -16.68
C TRP A 340 15.86 10.67 -17.48
N GLN A 341 16.94 11.46 -17.50
CA GLN A 341 17.01 12.72 -18.25
C GLN A 341 18.44 13.01 -18.72
N PRO A 342 18.64 13.50 -19.96
CA PRO A 342 19.97 13.78 -20.50
C PRO A 342 20.64 14.96 -19.78
N GLY A 343 21.96 14.84 -19.56
CA GLY A 343 22.78 15.93 -19.04
C GLY A 343 22.76 16.10 -17.51
N LEU A 344 22.09 15.19 -16.79
CA LEU A 344 22.17 15.11 -15.33
C LEU A 344 23.29 14.15 -14.89
N GLN A 345 23.63 14.21 -13.60
CA GLN A 345 24.68 13.37 -13.01
C GLN A 345 24.32 11.89 -13.13
N THR A 346 25.33 11.06 -13.40
CA THR A 346 25.23 9.60 -13.44
C THR A 346 26.07 9.03 -12.31
N PHE A 347 25.53 8.04 -11.60
CA PHE A 347 26.15 7.47 -10.40
C PHE A 347 26.76 6.09 -10.65
N GLY A 348 26.15 5.28 -11.51
CA GLY A 348 26.66 3.94 -11.84
C GLY A 348 25.83 3.19 -12.88
N SER A 349 26.14 1.91 -13.09
CA SER A 349 25.25 0.99 -13.81
C SER A 349 24.15 0.47 -12.87
N CYS A 350 22.98 0.17 -13.42
CA CYS A 350 21.91 -0.54 -12.72
C CYS A 350 22.17 -2.04 -12.56
N ASP A 351 23.17 -2.59 -13.24
CA ASP A 351 23.54 -4.01 -13.14
C ASP A 351 23.89 -4.38 -11.69
N GLY A 352 23.26 -5.45 -11.18
CA GLY A 352 23.49 -5.97 -9.83
C GLY A 352 22.82 -5.19 -8.69
N TYR A 353 21.99 -4.19 -8.98
CA TYR A 353 21.24 -3.42 -7.96
C TYR A 353 19.74 -3.75 -7.88
N THR A 354 19.16 -4.27 -8.97
CA THR A 354 17.74 -4.65 -9.06
C THR A 354 17.57 -5.82 -10.05
N GLY A 355 16.34 -6.27 -10.29
CA GLY A 355 16.06 -7.45 -11.10
C GLY A 355 16.11 -8.71 -10.25
N SER A 356 16.86 -9.73 -10.67
CA SER A 356 17.04 -10.99 -9.93
C SER A 356 18.10 -10.85 -8.84
N MET A 357 17.81 -11.34 -7.63
CA MET A 357 18.77 -11.41 -6.53
C MET A 357 19.99 -12.32 -6.80
N ASP A 358 19.96 -13.12 -7.87
CA ASP A 358 21.10 -13.94 -8.30
C ASP A 358 22.27 -13.07 -8.80
N ASP A 359 21.97 -11.85 -9.28
CA ASP A 359 22.97 -10.89 -9.75
C ASP A 359 23.50 -9.99 -8.62
N PHE A 360 22.91 -10.07 -7.41
CA PHE A 360 23.32 -9.25 -6.27
C PHE A 360 24.60 -9.81 -5.64
N SER A 361 25.63 -8.97 -5.55
CA SER A 361 26.84 -9.31 -4.79
C SER A 361 26.55 -9.53 -3.29
N ASP A 362 27.37 -10.36 -2.64
CA ASP A 362 27.29 -10.59 -1.18
C ASP A 362 27.44 -9.29 -0.39
N ASP A 363 28.31 -8.38 -0.83
CA ASP A 363 28.49 -7.05 -0.25
C ASP A 363 27.21 -6.19 -0.36
N TYR A 364 26.45 -6.34 -1.44
CA TYR A 364 25.18 -5.65 -1.60
C TYR A 364 24.09 -6.26 -0.71
N LYS A 365 23.96 -7.59 -0.65
CA LYS A 365 23.02 -8.26 0.27
C LYS A 365 23.31 -7.93 1.74
N THR A 366 24.60 -7.88 2.10
CA THR A 366 25.06 -7.41 3.42
C THR A 366 24.58 -6.00 3.71
N PHE A 367 24.70 -5.10 2.75
CA PHE A 367 24.22 -3.74 2.90
C PHE A 367 22.68 -3.67 2.96
N LEU A 368 21.95 -4.41 2.12
CA LEU A 368 20.49 -4.48 2.20
C LEU A 368 20.02 -4.94 3.59
N ARG A 369 20.76 -5.86 4.23
CA ARG A 369 20.50 -6.30 5.60
C ARG A 369 20.69 -5.18 6.61
N GLN A 370 21.81 -4.45 6.54
CA GLN A 370 22.06 -3.29 7.41
C GLN A 370 21.00 -2.21 7.23
N TYR A 371 20.67 -1.89 5.98
CA TYR A 371 19.71 -0.85 5.67
C TYR A 371 18.30 -1.24 6.11
N PHE A 372 17.89 -2.50 5.92
CA PHE A 372 16.65 -3.04 6.48
C PHE A 372 16.60 -2.89 8.01
N GLU A 373 17.64 -3.34 8.73
CA GLU A 373 17.68 -3.26 10.19
C GLU A 373 17.59 -1.81 10.71
N SER A 374 18.27 -0.86 10.06
CA SER A 374 18.19 0.56 10.42
C SER A 374 16.78 1.13 10.25
N GLN A 375 16.07 0.77 9.18
CA GLN A 375 14.71 1.25 8.92
C GLN A 375 13.68 0.60 9.84
N VAL A 376 13.87 -0.68 10.20
CA VAL A 376 13.07 -1.33 11.24
C VAL A 376 13.31 -0.68 12.60
N GLU A 377 14.55 -0.33 12.95
CA GLU A 377 14.86 0.39 14.20
C GLU A 377 14.13 1.74 14.28
N ILE A 378 14.06 2.48 13.16
CA ILE A 378 13.33 3.75 13.08
C ILE A 378 11.82 3.51 13.24
N GLY A 379 11.25 2.58 12.46
CA GLY A 379 9.82 2.27 12.52
C GLY A 379 9.39 1.77 13.90
N GLU A 380 10.14 0.87 14.53
CA GLU A 380 9.86 0.38 15.89
C GLU A 380 10.21 1.39 16.99
N GLY A 381 10.91 2.46 16.63
CA GLY A 381 11.07 3.64 17.47
C GLY A 381 9.82 4.53 17.55
N ILE A 382 8.83 4.28 16.69
CA ILE A 382 7.48 4.87 16.67
C ILE A 382 6.41 3.75 16.71
N GLN A 383 5.29 3.83 15.99
CA GLN A 383 4.27 2.76 16.00
C GLN A 383 4.57 1.54 15.13
N GLY A 384 5.66 1.54 14.37
CA GLY A 384 6.04 0.44 13.48
C GLY A 384 6.19 0.87 12.02
N TRP A 385 6.09 -0.12 11.14
CA TRP A 385 6.43 0.02 9.74
C TRP A 385 5.66 -0.96 8.85
N VAL A 386 5.53 -0.60 7.57
CA VAL A 386 4.96 -1.45 6.52
C VAL A 386 5.85 -1.37 5.29
N TYR A 387 6.48 -2.49 4.93
CA TYR A 387 7.44 -2.55 3.82
C TYR A 387 6.73 -2.50 2.47
N TRP A 388 7.24 -1.71 1.54
CA TRP A 388 6.79 -1.66 0.16
C TRP A 388 7.76 -2.46 -0.73
N THR A 389 7.40 -3.67 -1.19
CA THR A 389 6.11 -4.39 -1.14
C THR A 389 6.31 -5.87 -0.82
N TRP A 390 5.25 -6.66 -0.63
CA TRP A 390 5.36 -8.11 -0.43
C TRP A 390 6.13 -8.79 -1.57
N LYS A 391 5.75 -8.49 -2.82
CA LYS A 391 6.43 -9.02 -4.01
C LYS A 391 6.29 -8.14 -5.25
N ALA A 392 7.23 -8.32 -6.17
CA ALA A 392 7.30 -7.72 -7.50
C ALA A 392 7.86 -8.75 -8.49
N GLU A 393 7.55 -8.66 -9.78
CA GLU A 393 7.94 -9.69 -10.76
C GLU A 393 9.46 -9.70 -11.07
N ASN A 394 10.10 -8.52 -11.06
CA ASN A 394 11.50 -8.37 -11.48
C ASN A 394 12.15 -7.15 -10.81
N ALA A 395 12.04 -7.08 -9.50
CA ALA A 395 12.60 -6.03 -8.64
C ALA A 395 12.82 -6.61 -7.24
N ASP A 396 13.73 -7.59 -7.11
CA ASP A 396 13.90 -8.35 -5.87
C ASP A 396 14.33 -7.46 -4.68
N ASP A 397 15.00 -6.34 -4.93
CA ASP A 397 15.37 -5.32 -3.94
C ASP A 397 14.16 -4.57 -3.32
N TRP A 398 12.99 -4.70 -3.94
CA TRP A 398 11.69 -4.18 -3.48
C TRP A 398 10.74 -5.27 -2.96
N SER A 399 11.13 -6.54 -3.03
CA SER A 399 10.28 -7.65 -2.61
C SER A 399 10.68 -8.14 -1.22
N TYR A 400 9.75 -8.03 -0.27
CA TYR A 400 9.93 -8.62 1.06
C TYR A 400 10.12 -10.14 0.96
N GLN A 401 9.32 -10.82 0.13
CA GLN A 401 9.44 -12.26 -0.14
C GLN A 401 10.84 -12.64 -0.62
N LYS A 402 11.41 -11.89 -1.57
CA LYS A 402 12.78 -12.15 -2.05
C LYS A 402 13.83 -11.79 -1.04
N GLY A 403 13.58 -10.81 -0.17
CA GLY A 403 14.47 -10.52 0.95
C GLY A 403 14.57 -11.64 1.97
N LEU A 404 13.47 -12.36 2.22
CA LEU A 404 13.49 -13.57 3.04
C LEU A 404 14.29 -14.68 2.37
N GLU A 405 14.02 -14.95 1.08
CA GLU A 405 14.73 -15.98 0.31
C GLU A 405 16.25 -15.71 0.21
N GLY A 406 16.61 -14.44 -0.01
CA GLY A 406 17.99 -13.99 -0.16
C GLY A 406 18.72 -13.69 1.15
N GLY A 407 18.03 -13.76 2.29
CA GLY A 407 18.60 -13.66 3.64
C GLY A 407 18.93 -12.25 4.14
N TRP A 408 18.67 -11.20 3.34
CA TRP A 408 18.86 -9.82 3.82
C TRP A 408 17.67 -9.28 4.62
N ILE A 409 16.52 -9.96 4.58
CA ILE A 409 15.42 -9.76 5.53
C ILE A 409 15.34 -11.02 6.41
N PRO A 410 15.33 -10.90 7.75
CA PRO A 410 15.20 -12.06 8.62
C PRO A 410 13.77 -12.62 8.65
N GLN A 411 13.64 -13.93 8.86
CA GLN A 411 12.35 -14.58 9.10
C GLN A 411 11.67 -14.10 10.39
N ASP A 412 12.47 -13.80 11.43
CA ASP A 412 11.99 -13.10 12.62
C ASP A 412 12.34 -11.61 12.46
N PRO A 413 11.36 -10.71 12.31
CA PRO A 413 11.62 -9.29 12.09
C PRO A 413 12.30 -8.60 13.30
N THR A 414 12.41 -9.26 14.45
CA THR A 414 13.20 -8.79 15.61
C THR A 414 14.68 -9.14 15.55
N ASP A 415 15.08 -10.07 14.68
CA ASP A 415 16.46 -10.50 14.57
C ASP A 415 17.35 -9.35 14.07
N ARG A 416 18.53 -9.22 14.67
CA ARG A 416 19.53 -8.19 14.35
C ARG A 416 20.91 -8.82 14.23
N GLN A 417 21.50 -8.72 13.04
CA GLN A 417 22.91 -9.03 12.77
C GLN A 417 23.79 -7.79 12.98
N TYR A 418 23.22 -6.60 12.81
CA TYR A 418 23.88 -5.31 12.93
C TYR A 418 23.07 -4.41 13.89
N PRO A 419 23.07 -4.69 15.20
CA PRO A 419 22.33 -3.87 16.16
C PRO A 419 22.95 -2.47 16.28
N ASN A 420 22.12 -1.49 16.69
CA ASN A 420 22.54 -0.13 17.04
C ASN A 420 23.14 0.65 15.87
N LEU A 421 22.53 0.55 14.68
CA LEU A 421 22.99 1.29 13.49
C LEU A 421 22.71 2.81 13.59
N CYS A 422 21.80 3.20 14.49
CA CYS A 422 21.46 4.59 14.74
C CYS A 422 22.11 5.21 15.99
N ASP A 423 22.95 4.47 16.73
CA ASP A 423 23.63 4.93 17.95
C ASP A 423 24.96 5.67 17.71
#